data_AF-A0A482RG16-F1
#
_entry.id   AF-A0A482RG16-F1
#
_cell.length_a   1.000
_cell.length_b   1.000
_cell.length_c   1.000
_cell.angle_alpha   90.00
_cell.angle_beta   90.00
_cell.angle_gamma   90.00
#
_symmetry.space_group_name_H-M   'P 1'
#
loop_
_entity.id
_entity.type
_entity.pdbx_description
1 polymer ?
#
loop_
_entity_poly.entity_id
_entity_poly.type
_entity_poly.pdbx_seq_one_letter_code
_entity_poly.pdbx_strand_id
1 'polypeptide(L)'
;WLAGSVRQMICKRRVAKQCERLGVSVADVPDMTRSGVRECTLRMIRQMFRMFVADASDSDMRAARVAVGNMMFPDWATRNGVHFGLFISAIASQGDASQQDEWIPPAMMLNLYGCFAMTELGGGSYTKGMPRCLPACSAHPLPTART
;
A
#
# COMPACT_ATOMS: atom_id res chain seq x y z
N TRP A 1 12.12 -5.77 25.90
CA TRP A 1 12.40 -6.86 24.96
C TRP A 1 11.37 -6.92 23.82
N LEU A 2 10.11 -7.32 24.02
CA LEU A 2 9.13 -7.45 22.91
C LEU A 2 8.76 -6.14 22.18
N ALA A 3 8.80 -5.00 22.86
CA ALA A 3 8.38 -3.72 22.26
C ALA A 3 9.48 -3.02 21.43
N GLY A 4 10.72 -3.51 21.47
CA GLY A 4 11.91 -2.79 21.02
C GLY A 4 12.40 -1.79 22.08
N SER A 5 12.76 -0.58 21.64
CA SER A 5 13.18 0.51 22.54
C SER A 5 12.01 1.16 23.28
N VAL A 6 12.30 1.88 24.37
CA VAL A 6 11.28 2.66 25.11
C VAL A 6 10.58 3.67 24.20
N ARG A 7 11.35 4.34 23.32
CA ARG A 7 10.80 5.28 22.34
C ARG A 7 9.82 4.60 21.38
N GLN A 8 10.18 3.44 20.84
CA GLN A 8 9.29 2.67 19.96
C GLN A 8 8.01 2.23 20.67
N MET A 9 8.10 1.84 21.94
CA MET A 9 6.93 1.51 22.75
C MET A 9 5.99 2.71 22.92
N ILE A 10 6.53 3.89 23.22
CA ILE A 10 5.75 5.13 23.35
C ILE A 10 5.06 5.48 22.03
N CYS A 11 5.80 5.40 20.90
CA CYS A 11 5.24 5.68 19.58
C CYS A 11 4.11 4.72 19.23
N LYS A 12 4.30 3.40 19.43
CA LYS A 12 3.26 2.38 19.21
C LYS A 12 2.01 2.64 20.06
N ARG A 13 2.17 2.97 21.35
CA ARG A 13 1.03 3.34 22.22
C ARG A 13 0.32 4.59 21.74
N ARG A 14 1.06 5.62 21.30
CA ARG A 14 0.48 6.85 20.77
C ARG A 14 -0.32 6.59 19.50
N VAL A 15 0.22 5.79 18.57
CA VAL A 15 -0.48 5.47 17.33
C VAL A 15 -1.69 4.58 17.59
N ALA A 16 -1.63 3.58 18.47
CA ALA A 16 -2.79 2.78 18.84
C ALA A 16 -3.97 3.64 19.33
N LYS A 17 -3.70 4.59 20.24
CA LYS A 17 -4.71 5.58 20.69
C LYS A 17 -5.24 6.48 19.57
N GLN A 18 -4.41 6.78 18.57
CA GLN A 18 -4.87 7.53 17.40
C GLN A 18 -5.80 6.67 16.53
N CYS A 19 -5.49 5.40 16.32
CA CYS A 19 -6.31 4.46 15.56
C CYS A 19 -7.67 4.22 16.22
N GLU A 20 -7.72 4.08 17.55
CA GLU A 20 -8.99 3.93 18.30
C GLU A 20 -9.95 5.08 18.04
N ARG A 21 -9.43 6.31 17.86
CA ARG A 21 -10.25 7.50 17.56
C ARG A 21 -10.80 7.54 16.13
N LEU A 22 -10.31 6.68 15.22
CA LEU A 22 -10.84 6.59 13.86
C LEU A 22 -12.21 5.88 13.82
N GLY A 23 -12.65 5.31 14.94
CA GLY A 23 -13.98 4.69 15.07
C GLY A 23 -14.14 3.43 14.22
N VAL A 24 -13.04 2.72 13.95
CA VAL A 24 -13.05 1.43 13.25
C VAL A 24 -12.45 0.40 14.19
N SER A 25 -13.29 -0.54 14.62
CA SER A 25 -12.85 -1.69 15.41
C SER A 25 -12.81 -2.93 14.54
N VAL A 26 -11.79 -3.78 14.74
CA VAL A 26 -11.74 -5.14 14.16
C VAL A 26 -12.95 -5.95 14.61
N ALA A 27 -13.44 -5.69 15.81
CA ALA A 27 -14.59 -6.39 16.37
C ALA A 27 -15.86 -6.18 15.55
N ASP A 28 -15.97 -5.06 14.82
CA ASP A 28 -17.16 -4.74 14.02
C ASP A 28 -17.13 -5.44 12.65
N VAL A 29 -15.95 -5.88 12.18
CA VAL A 29 -15.75 -6.44 10.83
C VAL A 29 -16.64 -7.66 10.53
N PRO A 30 -16.84 -8.63 11.44
CA PRO A 30 -17.71 -9.78 11.19
C PRO A 30 -19.17 -9.41 10.89
N ASP A 31 -19.65 -8.29 11.44
CA ASP A 31 -21.04 -7.83 11.27
C ASP A 31 -21.21 -6.95 10.02
N MET A 32 -20.11 -6.59 9.36
CA MET A 32 -20.13 -5.75 8.16
C MET A 32 -20.42 -6.58 6.91
N THR A 33 -21.14 -5.97 5.97
CA THR A 33 -21.24 -6.53 4.61
C THR A 33 -19.88 -6.47 3.90
N ARG A 34 -19.67 -7.33 2.90
CA ARG A 34 -18.44 -7.32 2.07
C ARG A 34 -18.16 -5.93 1.46
N SER A 35 -19.20 -5.23 1.01
CA SER A 35 -19.08 -3.87 0.48
C SER A 35 -18.71 -2.87 1.57
N GLY A 36 -19.31 -3.00 2.76
CA GLY A 36 -18.97 -2.18 3.92
C GLY A 36 -17.50 -2.32 4.33
N VAL A 37 -16.97 -3.55 4.40
CA VAL A 37 -15.55 -3.79 4.71
C VAL A 37 -14.64 -3.13 3.68
N ARG A 38 -14.98 -3.23 2.38
CA ARG A 38 -14.21 -2.59 1.30
C ARG A 38 -14.16 -1.07 1.45
N GLU A 39 -15.31 -0.44 1.66
CA GLU A 39 -15.40 1.01 1.85
C GLU A 39 -14.63 1.46 3.09
N CYS A 40 -14.83 0.76 4.20
CA CYS A 40 -14.11 1.01 5.45
C CYS A 40 -12.59 0.90 5.26
N THR A 41 -12.12 -0.14 4.57
CA THR A 41 -10.69 -0.33 4.33
C THR A 41 -10.11 0.80 3.47
N LEU A 42 -10.80 1.23 2.41
CA LEU A 42 -10.37 2.36 1.59
C LEU A 42 -10.33 3.68 2.40
N ARG A 43 -11.32 3.89 3.27
CA ARG A 43 -11.33 5.03 4.20
C ARG A 43 -10.12 4.98 5.14
N MET A 44 -9.79 3.81 5.69
CA MET A 44 -8.61 3.60 6.54
C MET A 44 -7.31 3.84 5.78
N ILE A 45 -7.19 3.39 4.53
CA ILE A 45 -6.01 3.67 3.69
C ILE A 45 -5.76 5.17 3.61
N ARG A 46 -6.80 5.96 3.28
CA ARG A 46 -6.68 7.42 3.16
C ARG A 46 -6.36 8.11 4.50
N GLN A 47 -6.99 7.69 5.59
CA GLN A 47 -6.76 8.27 6.92
C GLN A 47 -5.35 7.95 7.44
N MET A 48 -4.95 6.68 7.40
CA MET A 48 -3.62 6.25 7.84
C MET A 48 -2.52 6.89 7.01
N PHE A 49 -2.72 7.04 5.69
CA PHE A 49 -1.77 7.73 4.83
C PHE A 49 -1.60 9.21 5.21
N ARG A 50 -2.69 9.94 5.46
CA ARG A 50 -2.61 11.34 5.92
C ARG A 50 -1.79 11.47 7.20
N MET A 51 -2.01 10.58 8.15
CA MET A 51 -1.26 10.57 9.41
C MET A 51 0.21 10.20 9.20
N PHE A 52 0.49 9.25 8.29
CA PHE A 52 1.84 8.86 7.94
C PHE A 52 2.64 10.00 7.30
N VAL A 53 2.01 10.77 6.41
CA VAL A 53 2.60 11.98 5.82
C VAL A 53 2.82 13.07 6.88
N ALA A 54 1.89 13.23 7.81
CA ALA A 54 2.06 14.18 8.92
C ALA A 54 3.25 13.83 9.84
N ASP A 55 3.63 12.54 9.94
CA ASP A 55 4.80 12.09 10.69
C ASP A 55 6.10 12.10 9.84
N ALA A 56 6.16 12.83 8.72
CA ALA A 56 7.28 12.76 7.77
C ALA A 56 8.67 12.89 8.43
N SER A 57 8.80 13.71 9.48
CA SER A 57 10.03 13.97 10.21
C SER A 57 10.35 12.96 11.34
N ASP A 58 9.43 12.05 11.67
CA ASP A 58 9.59 11.10 12.78
C ASP A 58 9.47 9.66 12.27
N SER A 59 10.63 9.06 11.98
CA SER A 59 10.73 7.69 11.48
C SER A 59 10.18 6.65 12.45
N ASP A 60 10.30 6.87 13.77
CA ASP A 60 9.77 5.95 14.77
C ASP A 60 8.24 5.98 14.81
N MET A 61 7.64 7.16 14.62
CA MET A 61 6.19 7.29 14.47
C MET A 61 5.68 6.63 13.19
N ARG A 62 6.38 6.82 12.07
CA ARG A 62 6.05 6.15 10.79
C ARG A 62 6.15 4.63 10.90
N ALA A 63 7.22 4.13 11.51
CA ALA A 63 7.39 2.70 11.76
C ALA A 63 6.31 2.15 12.71
N ALA A 64 5.99 2.87 13.78
CA ALA A 64 4.92 2.51 14.69
C ALA A 64 3.56 2.46 14.00
N ARG A 65 3.28 3.37 13.07
CA ARG A 65 2.02 3.42 12.31
C ARG A 65 1.84 2.23 11.39
N VAL A 66 2.89 1.82 10.69
CA VAL A 66 2.88 0.59 9.89
C VAL A 66 2.71 -0.63 10.79
N ALA A 67 3.47 -0.73 11.89
CA ALA A 67 3.40 -1.88 12.78
C ALA A 67 2.02 -2.04 13.46
N VAL A 68 1.47 -0.96 13.99
CA VAL A 68 0.13 -0.96 14.60
C VAL A 68 -0.95 -1.21 13.56
N GLY A 69 -0.87 -0.58 12.39
CA GLY A 69 -1.81 -0.81 11.29
C GLY A 69 -1.84 -2.26 10.82
N ASN A 70 -0.67 -2.91 10.71
CA ASN A 70 -0.58 -4.32 10.33
C ASN A 70 -1.26 -5.26 11.32
N MET A 71 -1.19 -4.94 12.62
CA MET A 71 -1.80 -5.76 13.66
C MET A 71 -3.29 -5.49 13.82
N MET A 72 -3.68 -4.20 13.76
CA MET A 72 -5.05 -3.79 14.00
C MET A 72 -5.94 -3.90 12.77
N PHE A 73 -5.43 -3.88 11.54
CA PHE A 73 -6.28 -3.83 10.36
C PHE A 73 -5.73 -4.72 9.23
N PRO A 74 -5.99 -6.04 9.25
CA PRO A 74 -5.43 -6.99 8.28
C PRO A 74 -5.78 -6.68 6.81
N ASP A 75 -7.02 -6.28 6.53
CA ASP A 75 -7.46 -5.88 5.18
C ASP A 75 -6.72 -4.64 4.67
N TRP A 76 -6.50 -3.66 5.57
CA TRP A 76 -5.71 -2.48 5.28
C TRP A 76 -4.26 -2.86 5.01
N ALA A 77 -3.67 -3.72 5.85
CA ALA A 77 -2.28 -4.15 5.76
C ALA A 77 -1.98 -4.78 4.39
N THR A 78 -2.87 -5.65 3.92
CA THR A 78 -2.74 -6.32 2.62
C THR A 78 -2.80 -5.30 1.48
N ARG A 79 -3.81 -4.43 1.47
CA ARG A 79 -3.97 -3.43 0.40
C ARG A 79 -2.82 -2.41 0.37
N ASN A 80 -2.38 -1.97 1.54
CA ASN A 80 -1.25 -1.07 1.69
C ASN A 80 0.06 -1.74 1.25
N GLY A 81 0.27 -3.00 1.62
CA GLY A 81 1.42 -3.80 1.23
C GLY A 81 1.48 -4.10 -0.26
N VAL A 82 0.35 -4.36 -0.92
CA VAL A 82 0.32 -4.53 -2.38
C VAL A 82 0.76 -3.26 -3.10
N HIS A 83 0.28 -2.09 -2.66
CA HIS A 83 0.62 -0.84 -3.32
C HIS A 83 2.07 -0.40 -3.05
N PHE A 84 2.43 -0.21 -1.77
CA PHE A 84 3.75 0.29 -1.40
C PHE A 84 4.85 -0.76 -1.43
N GLY A 85 4.49 -2.03 -1.20
CA GLY A 85 5.45 -3.14 -1.10
C GLY A 85 5.68 -3.88 -2.40
N LEU A 86 4.66 -4.07 -3.25
CA LEU A 86 4.79 -4.82 -4.52
C LEU A 86 4.78 -3.91 -5.75
N PHE A 87 3.79 -3.03 -5.88
CA PHE A 87 3.65 -2.19 -7.07
C PHE A 87 4.79 -1.17 -7.20
N ILE A 88 5.04 -0.36 -6.16
CA ILE A 88 6.12 0.65 -6.20
C ILE A 88 7.50 -0.01 -6.29
N SER A 89 7.73 -1.13 -5.60
CA SER A 89 9.03 -1.82 -5.63
C SER A 89 9.33 -2.47 -6.99
N ALA A 90 8.32 -2.94 -7.71
CA ALA A 90 8.49 -3.44 -9.07
C ALA A 90 8.98 -2.33 -10.01
N ILE A 91 8.38 -1.13 -9.93
CA ILE A 91 8.82 0.04 -10.72
C ILE A 91 10.24 0.44 -10.32
N ALA A 92 10.52 0.53 -9.01
CA ALA A 92 11.84 0.95 -8.52
C ALA A 92 12.97 -0.02 -8.86
N SER A 93 12.67 -1.32 -8.97
CA SER A 93 13.69 -2.36 -9.23
C SER A 93 13.84 -2.74 -10.70
N GLN A 94 12.80 -2.55 -11.52
CA GLN A 94 12.76 -3.00 -12.92
C GLN A 94 12.57 -1.86 -13.92
N GLY A 95 12.11 -0.68 -13.48
CA GLY A 95 11.92 0.47 -14.34
C GLY A 95 13.22 1.23 -14.61
N ASP A 96 13.31 1.85 -15.79
CA ASP A 96 14.38 2.81 -16.07
C ASP A 96 14.16 4.16 -15.35
N ALA A 97 15.14 5.06 -15.40
CA ALA A 97 15.07 6.35 -14.70
C ALA A 97 13.85 7.18 -15.11
N SER A 98 13.48 7.18 -16.41
CA SER A 98 12.33 7.95 -16.90
C SER A 98 11.01 7.41 -16.36
N GLN A 99 10.88 6.08 -16.30
CA GLN A 99 9.72 5.41 -15.72
C GLN A 99 9.64 5.63 -14.21
N GLN A 100 10.77 5.57 -13.50
CA GLN A 100 10.80 5.83 -12.07
C GLN A 100 10.36 7.27 -11.75
N ASP A 101 10.88 8.25 -12.49
CA ASP A 101 10.55 9.67 -12.30
C ASP A 101 9.08 9.97 -12.63
N GLU A 102 8.51 9.31 -13.63
CA GLU A 102 7.11 9.48 -14.01
C GLU A 102 6.15 8.84 -12.98
N TRP A 103 6.41 7.59 -12.57
CA TRP A 103 5.41 6.77 -11.88
C TRP A 103 5.56 6.70 -10.36
N ILE A 104 6.78 6.80 -9.81
CA ILE A 104 7.00 6.66 -8.36
C ILE A 104 6.43 7.86 -7.59
N PRO A 105 6.69 9.13 -7.95
CA PRO A 105 6.16 10.27 -7.18
C PRO A 105 4.62 10.27 -7.02
N PRO A 106 3.80 10.10 -8.08
CA PRO A 106 2.35 10.05 -7.91
C PRO A 106 1.88 8.80 -7.16
N ALA A 107 2.57 7.66 -7.30
CA ALA A 107 2.26 6.45 -6.53
C ALA A 107 2.53 6.64 -5.02
N MET A 108 3.70 7.19 -4.67
CA MET A 108 4.06 7.47 -3.28
C MET A 108 3.09 8.44 -2.58
N MET A 109 2.47 9.34 -3.34
CA MET A 109 1.50 10.31 -2.84
C MET A 109 0.04 9.81 -2.87
N LEU A 110 -0.21 8.56 -3.27
CA LEU A 110 -1.54 7.99 -3.51
C LEU A 110 -2.39 8.78 -4.54
N ASN A 111 -1.75 9.54 -5.43
CA ASN A 111 -2.42 10.11 -6.61
C ASN A 111 -2.60 9.05 -7.70
N LEU A 112 -1.74 8.03 -7.68
CA LEU A 112 -1.85 6.80 -8.46
C LEU A 112 -1.93 5.61 -7.50
N TYR A 113 -2.94 4.76 -7.61
CA TYR A 113 -3.10 3.57 -6.77
C TYR A 113 -2.95 2.29 -7.60
N GLY A 114 -1.75 1.70 -7.59
CA GLY A 114 -1.44 0.48 -8.33
C GLY A 114 -1.63 -0.83 -7.55
N CYS A 115 -1.57 -1.93 -8.28
CA CYS A 115 -1.62 -3.31 -7.80
C CYS A 115 -0.53 -4.17 -8.45
N PHE A 116 -0.39 -5.42 -8.03
CA PHE A 116 0.59 -6.36 -8.58
C PHE A 116 -0.10 -7.61 -9.11
N ALA A 117 -0.28 -7.69 -10.43
CA ALA A 117 -1.04 -8.73 -11.11
C ALA A 117 -0.10 -9.79 -11.72
N MET A 118 0.38 -10.72 -10.88
CA MET A 118 1.21 -11.85 -11.32
C MET A 118 0.45 -13.19 -11.32
N THR A 119 -0.47 -13.40 -10.37
CA THR A 119 -1.19 -14.67 -10.27
C THR A 119 -2.36 -14.69 -11.25
N GLU A 120 -2.48 -15.79 -11.99
CA GLU A 120 -3.60 -16.03 -12.92
C GLU A 120 -4.44 -17.24 -12.49
N LEU A 121 -5.62 -17.40 -13.09
CA LEU A 121 -6.54 -18.50 -12.78
C LEU A 121 -5.89 -19.89 -12.93
N GLY A 122 -5.01 -20.05 -13.92
CA GLY A 122 -4.35 -21.32 -14.26
C GLY A 122 -2.98 -21.54 -13.62
N GLY A 123 -2.46 -20.58 -12.84
CA GLY A 123 -1.11 -20.72 -12.27
C GLY A 123 -0.71 -19.60 -11.32
N GLY A 124 -0.03 -20.00 -10.23
CA GLY A 124 0.62 -19.08 -9.28
C GLY A 124 2.06 -19.51 -8.96
N SER A 125 2.27 -20.78 -8.57
CA SER A 125 3.60 -21.29 -8.23
C SER A 125 4.52 -21.49 -9.44
N TYR A 126 3.97 -21.73 -10.63
CA TYR A 126 4.72 -21.91 -11.88
C TYR A 126 4.59 -20.69 -12.80
N THR A 127 5.31 -19.62 -12.46
CA THR A 127 5.25 -18.34 -13.17
C THR A 127 5.71 -18.41 -14.63
N LYS A 128 6.61 -19.35 -14.97
CA LYS A 128 7.05 -19.57 -16.36
C LYS A 128 5.95 -20.13 -17.28
N GLY A 129 4.92 -20.76 -16.71
CA GLY A 129 3.79 -21.33 -17.44
C GLY A 129 2.65 -20.36 -17.69
N MET A 130 2.81 -19.10 -17.31
CA MET A 130 1.81 -18.06 -17.49
C MET A 130 1.51 -17.87 -18.99
N PRO A 131 0.23 -17.97 -19.42
CA PRO A 131 -0.15 -17.66 -20.79
C PRO A 131 0.26 -16.22 -21.12
N ARG A 132 1.12 -16.07 -22.13
CA ARG A 132 1.60 -14.78 -22.61
C ARG A 132 0.47 -14.09 -23.40
N CYS A 133 -0.27 -13.19 -22.75
CA CYS A 133 -1.20 -12.30 -23.42
C CYS A 133 -0.54 -10.95 -23.74
N LEU A 134 0.58 -10.95 -24.44
CA LEU A 134 1.08 -9.75 -25.12
C LEU A 134 1.62 -10.17 -26.49
N PRO A 135 0.88 -9.96 -27.60
CA PRO A 135 1.55 -9.78 -28.87
C PRO A 135 2.52 -8.61 -28.66
N ALA A 136 3.75 -8.73 -29.17
CA ALA A 136 4.70 -7.63 -29.13
C ALA A 136 4.00 -6.36 -29.60
N CYS A 137 3.82 -5.37 -28.70
CA CYS A 137 3.29 -4.08 -29.09
C CYS A 137 4.22 -3.54 -30.18
N SER A 138 3.75 -3.48 -31.42
CA SER A 138 4.36 -2.63 -32.43
C SER A 138 4.43 -1.23 -31.82
N ALA A 139 5.64 -0.69 -31.71
CA ALA A 139 5.92 0.60 -31.12
C ALA A 139 4.99 1.68 -31.71
N HIS A 140 3.92 2.01 -30.99
CA HIS A 140 3.17 3.22 -31.26
C HIS A 140 4.01 4.38 -30.71
N PRO A 141 4.37 5.39 -31.53
CA PRO A 141 5.07 6.55 -31.03
C PRO A 141 4.20 7.25 -29.99
N LEU A 142 4.78 7.52 -28.81
CA LEU A 142 4.16 8.30 -27.76
C LEU A 142 3.71 9.66 -28.34
N PRO A 143 2.47 10.12 -28.08
CA PRO A 143 2.05 11.43 -28.53
C PRO A 143 2.93 12.48 -27.85
N THR A 144 3.60 13.30 -28.65
CA THR A 144 4.34 14.47 -28.17
C THR A 144 3.36 15.39 -27.43
N ALA A 145 3.73 15.77 -26.21
CA ALA A 145 3.02 16.77 -25.45
C ALA A 145 2.95 18.05 -26.30
N ARG A 146 1.73 18.46 -26.68
CA ARG A 146 1.52 19.79 -27.26
C ARG A 146 1.74 20.80 -26.12
N THR A 147 2.65 21.73 -26.40
CA THR A 147 2.85 23.01 -25.72
C THR A 147 1.55 23.78 -25.56
#